data_AF-A0A935FY99-F1
#
_entry.id   AF-A0A935FY99-F1
#
_cell.length_a   1.000
_cell.length_b   1.000
_cell.length_c   1.000
_cell.angle_alpha   90.00
_cell.angle_beta   90.00
_cell.angle_gamma   90.00
#
_symmetry.space_group_name_H-M   'P 1'
#
loop_
_entity.id
_entity.type
_entity.pdbx_description
1 polymer ?
#
loop_
_entity_poly.entity_id
_entity_poly.type
_entity_poly.pdbx_seq_one_letter_code
_entity_poly.pdbx_strand_id
1 'polypeptide(L)'
;MADVEFTIQYLVLGHSHPHEAVTDNLGNIGQLGIAADLGLLPGALAGAAQQAYRHFRRLQHRLRLNDEKARVDPTEITDKTAAVLALWNHVFNP
;
A
#
# COMPACT_ATOMS: atom_id res chain seq x y z
N MET A 1 2.25 -6.89 2.13
CA MET A 1 1.61 -5.96 3.09
C MET A 1 2.64 -4.93 3.56
N ALA A 2 3.78 -5.39 4.09
CA ALA A 2 4.91 -4.54 4.50
C ALA A 2 5.40 -3.59 3.40
N ASP A 3 5.48 -4.03 2.13
CA ASP A 3 5.96 -3.17 1.04
C ASP A 3 5.10 -1.90 0.86
N VAL A 4 3.77 -2.00 0.98
CA VAL A 4 2.87 -0.83 0.92
C VAL A 4 3.08 0.08 2.12
N GLU A 5 3.21 -0.50 3.32
CA GLU A 5 3.49 0.25 4.55
C GLU A 5 4.81 1.01 4.44
N PHE A 6 5.84 0.38 3.89
CA PHE A 6 7.16 0.97 3.74
C PHE A 6 7.16 2.06 2.66
N THR A 7 6.48 1.84 1.54
CA THR A 7 6.27 2.89 0.52
C THR A 7 5.59 4.11 1.13
N ILE A 8 4.52 3.93 1.91
CA ILE A 8 3.83 5.05 2.55
C ILE A 8 4.71 5.75 3.56
N GLN A 9 5.40 5.01 4.44
CA GLN A 9 6.33 5.60 5.41
C GLN A 9 7.42 6.41 4.72
N TYR A 10 7.98 5.89 3.62
CA TYR A 10 8.95 6.62 2.81
C TYR A 10 8.37 7.92 2.24
N LEU A 11 7.19 7.86 1.61
CA LEU A 11 6.55 9.04 1.02
C LEU A 11 6.23 10.10 2.09
N VAL A 12 5.74 9.68 3.25
CA VAL A 12 5.46 10.56 4.40
C VAL A 12 6.74 11.24 4.89
N LEU A 13 7.80 10.49 5.14
CA LEU A 13 9.07 11.05 5.60
C LEU A 13 9.71 11.96 4.55
N GLY A 14 9.61 11.62 3.27
CA GLY A 14 10.20 12.40 2.17
C GLY A 14 9.46 13.69 1.83
N HIS A 15 8.14 13.75 2.07
CA HIS A 15 7.28 14.82 1.55
C HIS A 15 6.46 15.56 2.61
N SER A 16 6.59 15.21 3.90
CA SER A 16 5.86 15.89 4.99
C SER A 16 6.25 17.35 5.20
N HIS A 17 7.49 17.74 4.89
CA HIS A 17 7.93 19.14 5.04
C HIS A 17 7.17 20.12 4.12
N PRO A 18 7.02 19.86 2.81
CA PRO A 18 6.19 20.70 1.95
C PRO A 18 4.67 20.44 2.05
N HIS A 19 4.24 19.30 2.61
CA HIS A 19 2.83 18.88 2.58
C HIS A 19 2.37 18.33 3.94
N GLU A 20 1.83 19.22 4.79
CA GLU A 20 1.33 18.86 6.13
C GLU A 20 0.25 17.76 6.09
N ALA A 21 -0.63 17.77 5.08
CA ALA A 21 -1.70 16.79 4.90
C ALA A 21 -1.19 15.33 4.82
N VAL A 22 0.05 15.10 4.40
CA VAL A 22 0.63 13.74 4.33
C VAL A 22 0.83 13.15 5.74
N THR A 23 0.90 13.99 6.77
CA THR A 23 1.05 13.59 8.16
C THR A 23 -0.26 13.21 8.85
N ASP A 24 -1.40 13.44 8.19
CA ASP A 24 -2.70 13.02 8.71
C ASP A 24 -2.72 11.49 8.88
N ASN A 25 -2.99 11.03 10.10
CA ASN A 25 -2.98 9.61 10.44
C ASN A 25 -4.24 8.89 9.95
N LEU A 26 -4.44 8.85 8.63
CA LEU A 26 -5.57 8.20 7.97
C LEU A 26 -5.31 6.72 7.65
N GLY A 27 -4.14 6.20 8.07
CA GLY A 27 -3.64 4.87 7.75
C GLY A 27 -3.23 4.70 6.28
N ASN A 28 -2.62 3.56 5.97
CA ASN A 28 -1.97 3.32 4.65
C ASN A 28 -2.89 3.55 3.44
N ILE A 29 -4.17 3.20 3.55
CA ILE A 29 -5.11 3.38 2.44
C ILE A 29 -5.39 4.87 2.20
N GLY A 30 -5.65 5.63 3.26
CA GLY A 30 -5.88 7.08 3.17
C GLY A 30 -4.63 7.79 2.65
N GLN A 31 -3.46 7.42 3.17
CA GLN A 31 -2.18 7.99 2.76
C GLN A 31 -1.83 7.69 1.30
N LEU A 32 -2.20 6.52 0.75
CA LEU A 32 -2.11 6.26 -0.70
C LEU A 32 -2.98 7.23 -1.52
N GLY A 33 -4.16 7.60 -1.01
CA GLY A 33 -5.05 8.57 -1.65
C GLY A 33 -4.42 9.97 -1.64
N ILE A 34 -3.96 10.43 -0.48
CA ILE A 34 -3.29 11.73 -0.33
C ILE A 34 -2.05 11.80 -1.25
N ALA A 35 -1.24 10.75 -1.31
CA ALA A 35 -0.07 10.71 -2.18
C ALA A 35 -0.46 10.87 -3.67
N ALA A 36 -1.60 10.31 -4.09
CA ALA A 36 -2.12 10.53 -5.44
C ALA A 36 -2.64 11.95 -5.65
N ASP A 37 -3.40 12.50 -4.70
CA ASP A 37 -3.96 13.85 -4.77
C ASP A 37 -2.87 14.93 -4.82
N LEU A 38 -1.72 14.68 -4.18
CA LEU A 38 -0.53 15.54 -4.23
C LEU A 38 0.34 15.30 -5.46
N GLY A 39 -0.03 14.36 -6.34
CA GLY A 39 0.74 14.03 -7.55
C GLY A 39 2.03 13.24 -7.30
N LEU A 40 2.25 12.74 -6.08
CA LEU A 40 3.40 11.90 -5.74
C LEU A 40 3.26 10.48 -6.31
N LEU A 41 2.04 10.06 -6.62
CA LEU A 41 1.72 8.79 -7.26
C LEU A 41 0.69 8.99 -8.37
N PRO A 42 0.76 8.22 -9.48
CA PRO A 42 -0.35 8.13 -10.41
C PRO A 42 -1.61 7.59 -9.70
N GLY A 43 -2.75 8.24 -9.89
CA GLY A 43 -4.00 7.85 -9.21
C GLY A 43 -4.44 6.41 -9.47
N ALA A 44 -4.24 5.91 -10.69
CA ALA A 44 -4.52 4.51 -11.02
C ALA A 44 -3.63 3.53 -10.24
N LEU A 45 -2.34 3.87 -10.05
CA LEU A 45 -1.40 3.06 -9.30
C LEU A 45 -1.75 3.04 -7.81
N ALA A 46 -2.04 4.21 -7.22
CA ALA A 46 -2.50 4.32 -5.84
C ALA A 46 -3.80 3.54 -5.61
N GLY A 47 -4.78 3.66 -6.51
CA GLY A 47 -6.05 2.93 -6.42
C GLY A 47 -5.87 1.41 -6.49
N ALA A 48 -4.98 0.91 -7.35
CA ALA A 48 -4.65 -0.52 -7.42
C ALA A 48 -3.99 -1.00 -6.13
N ALA A 49 -3.03 -0.24 -5.60
CA ALA A 49 -2.35 -0.56 -4.33
C ALA A 49 -3.31 -0.54 -3.13
N GLN A 50 -4.25 0.41 -3.07
CA GLN A 50 -5.28 0.44 -2.03
C GLN A 50 -6.15 -0.83 -2.04
N GLN A 51 -6.56 -1.28 -3.22
CA GLN A 51 -7.35 -2.51 -3.37
C GLN A 51 -6.55 -3.74 -2.94
N ALA A 52 -5.30 -3.84 -3.38
CA ALA A 52 -4.39 -4.92 -2.98
C ALA A 52 -4.19 -4.96 -1.46
N TYR A 53 -3.88 -3.81 -0.85
CA TYR A 53 -3.68 -3.70 0.60
C TYR A 53 -4.93 -4.08 1.40
N ARG A 54 -6.12 -3.61 0.99
CA ARG A 54 -7.40 -4.02 1.59
C ARG A 54 -7.59 -5.54 1.53
N HIS A 55 -7.29 -6.15 0.38
CA HIS A 55 -7.41 -7.60 0.21
C HIS A 55 -6.45 -8.35 1.14
N PHE A 56 -5.17 -7.97 1.18
CA PHE A 56 -4.18 -8.60 2.05
C PHE A 56 -4.55 -8.51 3.52
N ARG A 57 -5.04 -7.36 4.00
CA ARG A 57 -5.49 -7.25 5.40
C ARG A 57 -6.66 -8.17 5.71
N ARG A 58 -7.66 -8.25 4.82
CA ARG A 58 -8.82 -9.14 5.02
C ARG A 58 -8.37 -10.60 5.09
N LEU A 59 -7.49 -10.99 4.18
CA LEU A 59 -6.94 -12.35 4.13
C LEU A 59 -6.15 -12.69 5.39
N GLN A 60 -5.22 -11.82 5.78
CA GLN A 60 -4.44 -11.99 7.01
C GLN A 60 -5.34 -12.06 8.25
N HIS A 61 -6.35 -11.19 8.34
CA HIS A 61 -7.29 -11.19 9.45
C HIS A 61 -8.09 -12.48 9.52
N ARG A 62 -8.61 -12.97 8.38
CA ARG A 62 -9.32 -14.25 8.28
C ARG A 62 -8.46 -15.43 8.74
N LEU A 63 -7.23 -15.52 8.25
CA LEU A 63 -6.31 -16.61 8.63
C LEU A 63 -5.98 -16.56 10.13
N ARG A 64 -5.77 -15.36 10.67
CA ARG A 64 -5.53 -15.18 12.11
C ARG A 64 -6.74 -15.59 12.96
N LEU A 65 -7.97 -15.34 12.51
CA LEU A 65 -9.18 -15.80 13.22
C LEU A 65 -9.28 -17.33 13.26
N ASN A 66 -8.69 -18.01 12.28
CA ASN A 66 -8.63 -19.47 12.23
C ASN A 66 -7.38 -20.06 12.92
N ASP A 67 -6.57 -19.24 13.60
CA ASP A 67 -5.25 -19.62 14.15
C ASP A 67 -4.27 -20.19 13.10
N GLU A 68 -4.46 -19.78 11.84
CA GLU A 68 -3.62 -20.17 10.72
C GLU A 68 -2.51 -19.15 10.48
N LYS A 69 -1.37 -19.62 9.95
CA LYS A 69 -0.30 -18.72 9.49
C LYS A 69 -0.78 -17.94 8.27
N ALA A 70 -0.37 -16.68 8.16
CA ALA A 70 -0.66 -15.83 7.01
C ALA A 70 0.16 -16.21 5.76
N ARG A 71 -0.05 -17.43 5.25
CA ARG A 71 0.55 -17.98 4.03
C ARG A 71 -0.56 -18.53 3.16
N VAL A 72 -0.55 -18.16 1.89
CA VAL A 72 -1.52 -18.61 0.89
C VAL A 72 -0.79 -19.04 -0.37
N ASP A 73 -1.49 -19.72 -1.28
CA ASP A 73 -0.99 -19.97 -2.61
C ASP A 73 -0.72 -18.63 -3.34
N PRO A 74 0.49 -18.39 -3.87
CA PRO A 74 0.81 -17.18 -4.61
C PRO A 74 -0.14 -16.88 -5.79
N THR A 75 -0.70 -17.92 -6.40
CA THR A 75 -1.63 -17.79 -7.53
C THR A 75 -2.93 -17.09 -7.13
N GLU A 76 -3.39 -17.24 -5.89
CA GLU A 76 -4.62 -16.60 -5.37
C GLU A 76 -4.49 -15.06 -5.30
N ILE A 77 -3.27 -14.55 -5.22
CA ILE A 77 -3.00 -13.12 -4.97
C ILE A 77 -2.14 -12.46 -6.04
N THR A 78 -1.92 -13.12 -7.19
CA THR A 78 -0.96 -12.69 -8.21
C THR A 78 -1.18 -11.25 -8.67
N ASP A 79 -2.39 -10.86 -9.08
CA ASP A 79 -2.63 -9.48 -9.56
C ASP A 79 -2.37 -8.42 -8.47
N LYS A 80 -2.63 -8.78 -7.21
CA LYS A 80 -2.59 -7.85 -6.07
C LYS A 80 -1.13 -7.66 -5.66
N THR A 81 -0.34 -8.73 -5.74
CA THR A 81 1.12 -8.68 -5.62
C THR A 81 1.72 -7.86 -6.76
N ALA A 82 1.29 -8.07 -8.01
CA ALA A 82 1.76 -7.28 -9.15
C ALA A 82 1.49 -5.78 -8.99
N ALA A 83 0.32 -5.39 -8.46
CA ALA A 83 0.01 -4.00 -8.16
C ALA A 83 0.95 -3.39 -7.10
N VAL A 84 1.28 -4.15 -6.05
CA VAL A 84 2.22 -3.69 -5.01
C VAL A 84 3.64 -3.61 -5.54
N LEU A 85 4.08 -4.55 -6.37
CA LEU A 85 5.39 -4.50 -7.02
C LEU A 85 5.51 -3.32 -7.98
N ALA A 86 4.45 -3.02 -8.74
CA ALA A 86 4.40 -1.83 -9.59
C ALA A 86 4.53 -0.55 -8.76
N LEU A 87 3.83 -0.47 -7.62
CA LEU A 87 3.97 0.65 -6.67
C LEU A 87 5.41 0.76 -6.15
N TRP A 88 5.99 -0.36 -5.70
CA TRP A 88 7.35 -0.40 -5.17
C TRP A 88 8.36 0.09 -6.22
N ASN A 89 8.29 -0.45 -7.43
CA ASN A 89 9.21 -0.07 -8.51
C ASN A 89 9.07 1.40 -8.88
N HIS A 90 7.84 1.92 -8.94
CA HIS A 90 7.62 3.34 -9.23
C HIS A 90 8.26 4.27 -8.19
N VAL A 91 8.29 3.87 -6.91
CA VAL A 91 8.81 4.72 -5.83
C VAL A 91 10.31 4.54 -5.60
N PHE A 92 10.83 3.31 -5.72
CA PHE A 92 12.19 2.97 -5.30
C PHE A 92 13.16 2.61 -6.42
N ASN A 93 12.66 2.32 -7.64
CA ASN A 93 13.49 1.94 -8.78
C ASN A 93 13.25 2.90 -9.97
N PRO A 94 13.70 4.17 -9.84
CA PRO A 94 13.53 5.18 -10.88
C PRO A 94 14.33 4.89 -12.16
#